data_AF-A0A972NB76-F1
#
_entry.id   AF-A0A972NB76-F1
#
_cell.length_a   1.000
_cell.length_b   1.000
_cell.length_c   1.000
_cell.angle_alpha   90.00
_cell.angle_beta   90.00
_cell.angle_gamma   90.00
#
_symmetry.space_group_name_H-M   'P 1'
#
loop_
_entity.id
_entity.type
_entity.pdbx_description
1 polymer ?
#
loop_
_entity_poly.entity_id
_entity_poly.type
_entity_poly.pdbx_seq_one_letter_code
_entity_poly.pdbx_strand_id
1 'polypeptide(L)'
;PDVTVEDLLPIIPLIQTRITTLDEAPNIAGFFFKETVEPKPEELIAKKLDAAQSLEIARRAREVLAAVPEDAFTAENLEPPMRALVEEMGLKAGQVFGVVRVAVTGQRVSPPLFETLEIVGKAKTIERMDKAIEMLEKMV
;
A
#
# COMPACT_ATOMS: atom_id res chain seq x y z
N PRO A 1 17.34 11.64 2.45
CA PRO A 1 16.41 12.78 2.46
C PRO A 1 16.51 13.55 3.78
N ASP A 2 16.50 14.89 3.72
CA ASP A 2 16.30 15.71 4.92
C ASP A 2 14.83 15.59 5.33
N VAL A 3 14.57 14.77 6.35
CA VAL A 3 13.22 14.56 6.92
C VAL A 3 12.97 15.65 7.96
N THR A 4 11.86 16.37 7.82
CA THR A 4 11.47 17.44 8.74
C THR A 4 10.54 16.94 9.84
N VAL A 5 10.30 17.75 10.88
CA VAL A 5 9.35 17.39 11.94
C VAL A 5 7.92 17.33 11.39
N GLU A 6 7.60 18.23 10.46
CA GLU A 6 6.33 18.34 9.77
C GLU A 6 5.96 17.05 9.05
N ASP A 7 6.94 16.39 8.41
CA ASP A 7 6.76 15.09 7.75
C ASP A 7 6.39 13.96 8.74
N LEU A 8 6.83 14.09 10.00
CA LEU A 8 6.61 13.08 11.03
C LEU A 8 5.22 13.19 11.69
N LEU A 9 4.69 14.40 11.81
CA LEU A 9 3.41 14.67 12.49
C LEU A 9 2.24 13.77 12.05
N PRO A 10 2.00 13.55 10.74
CA PRO A 10 0.92 12.64 10.32
C PRO A 10 1.23 11.16 10.57
N ILE A 11 2.51 10.77 10.64
CA ILE A 11 2.94 9.37 10.78
C ILE A 11 2.91 8.92 12.26
N ILE A 12 3.30 9.79 13.19
CA ILE A 12 3.38 9.50 14.63
C ILE A 12 2.11 8.83 15.19
N PRO A 13 0.88 9.38 15.02
CA PRO A 13 -0.31 8.78 15.59
C PRO A 13 -0.62 7.39 15.00
N LEU A 14 -0.16 7.12 13.78
CA LEU A 14 -0.38 5.84 13.11
C LEU A 14 0.53 4.72 13.63
N ILE A 15 1.69 5.06 14.19
CA ILE A 15 2.67 4.07 14.66
C ILE A 15 2.78 3.98 16.18
N GLN A 16 2.38 5.01 16.91
CA GLN A 16 2.55 5.09 18.37
C GLN A 16 1.98 3.87 19.11
N THR A 17 0.81 3.37 18.69
CA THR A 17 0.16 2.21 19.32
C THR A 17 0.67 0.86 18.81
N ARG A 18 1.58 0.88 17.82
CA ARG A 18 2.11 -0.30 17.12
C ARG A 18 3.58 -0.58 17.44
N ILE A 19 4.24 0.30 18.17
CA ILE A 19 5.65 0.16 18.58
C ILE A 19 5.76 0.07 20.11
N THR A 20 6.71 -0.73 20.60
CA THR A 20 7.02 -0.81 22.02
C THR A 20 8.16 0.13 22.39
N THR A 21 9.13 0.28 21.48
CA THR A 21 10.32 1.11 21.65
C THR A 21 10.53 2.01 20.43
N LEU A 22 11.24 3.13 20.59
CA LEU A 22 11.42 4.12 19.53
C LEU A 22 12.27 3.59 18.35
N ASP A 23 13.16 2.63 18.61
CA ASP A 23 13.99 1.98 17.59
C ASP A 23 13.20 1.06 16.64
N GLU A 24 11.95 0.75 16.96
CA GLU A 24 11.04 0.04 16.04
C GLU A 24 10.45 0.97 14.96
N ALA A 25 10.47 2.29 15.18
CA ALA A 25 9.84 3.26 14.27
C ALA A 25 10.38 3.20 12.82
N PRO A 26 11.70 3.11 12.57
CA PRO A 26 12.22 2.96 11.20
C PRO A 26 11.73 1.69 10.51
N ASN A 27 11.49 0.60 11.24
CA ASN A 27 11.02 -0.65 10.65
C ASN A 27 9.56 -0.53 10.19
N ILE A 28 8.70 0.16 10.95
CA ILE A 28 7.27 0.26 10.65
C ILE A 28 6.92 1.45 9.75
N ALA A 29 7.71 2.53 9.76
CA ALA A 29 7.43 3.77 9.03
C ALA A 29 8.51 4.16 8.02
N GLY A 30 9.68 3.50 8.01
CA GLY A 30 10.80 3.90 7.17
C GLY A 30 10.48 3.92 5.67
N PHE A 31 9.47 3.17 5.22
CA PHE A 31 9.02 3.16 3.83
C PHE A 31 8.40 4.49 3.37
N PHE A 32 7.87 5.34 4.28
CA PHE A 32 7.33 6.65 3.93
C PHE A 32 8.41 7.55 3.29
N PHE A 33 9.65 7.42 3.73
CA PHE A 33 10.78 8.25 3.30
C PHE A 33 11.60 7.66 2.16
N LYS A 34 11.20 6.49 1.64
CA LYS A 34 11.87 5.87 0.49
C LYS A 34 11.20 6.32 -0.80
N GLU A 35 11.96 6.33 -1.89
CA GLU A 35 11.36 6.51 -3.21
C GLU A 35 10.68 5.21 -3.64
N THR A 36 11.46 4.13 -3.60
CA THR A 36 11.03 2.79 -3.98
C THR A 36 10.94 1.87 -2.76
N VAL A 37 10.14 0.81 -2.92
CA VAL A 37 10.11 -0.32 -2.00
C VAL A 37 10.37 -1.60 -2.80
N GLU A 38 10.95 -2.59 -2.14
CA GLU A 38 11.31 -3.87 -2.74
C GLU A 38 10.70 -5.01 -1.92
N PRO A 39 9.40 -5.29 -2.11
CA PRO A 39 8.80 -6.48 -1.53
C PRO A 39 9.41 -7.74 -2.16
N LYS A 40 9.42 -8.84 -1.40
CA LYS A 40 9.67 -10.15 -2.02
C LYS A 40 8.48 -10.50 -2.93
N PRO A 41 8.69 -11.00 -4.16
CA PRO A 41 7.58 -11.29 -5.07
C PRO A 41 6.54 -12.24 -4.48
N GLU A 42 6.94 -13.21 -3.65
CA GLU A 42 6.03 -14.15 -2.98
C GLU A 42 5.16 -13.49 -1.90
N GLU A 43 5.53 -12.30 -1.42
CA GLU A 43 4.73 -11.52 -0.49
C GLU A 43 3.59 -10.76 -1.17
N LEU A 44 3.71 -10.52 -2.49
CA LEU A 44 2.64 -9.95 -3.32
C LEU A 44 1.56 -10.99 -3.64
N ILE A 45 1.81 -12.28 -3.44
CA ILE A 45 0.80 -13.33 -3.65
C ILE A 45 -0.21 -13.29 -2.51
N ALA A 46 -1.46 -12.95 -2.85
CA ALA A 46 -2.56 -12.94 -1.89
C ALA A 46 -2.80 -14.34 -1.31
N LYS A 47 -3.16 -14.39 -0.03
CA LYS A 47 -3.39 -15.65 0.68
C LYS A 47 -4.44 -16.51 -0.05
N LYS A 48 -4.08 -17.78 -0.33
CA LYS A 48 -4.88 -18.79 -1.05
C LYS A 48 -5.16 -18.48 -2.53
N LEU A 49 -4.44 -17.54 -3.12
CA LEU A 49 -4.50 -17.25 -4.55
C LEU A 49 -3.15 -17.58 -5.21
N ASP A 50 -3.11 -17.57 -6.53
CA ASP A 50 -1.89 -17.68 -7.31
C ASP A 50 -1.37 -16.31 -7.78
N ALA A 51 -0.25 -16.32 -8.53
CA ALA A 51 0.38 -15.11 -9.05
C ALA A 51 -0.51 -14.38 -10.07
N ALA A 52 -1.23 -15.10 -10.93
CA ALA A 52 -2.09 -14.50 -11.96
C ALA A 52 -3.30 -13.77 -11.34
N GLN A 53 -3.91 -14.39 -10.32
CA GLN A 53 -4.98 -13.76 -9.54
C GLN A 53 -4.47 -12.54 -8.76
N SER A 54 -3.27 -12.61 -8.20
CA SER A 54 -2.67 -11.48 -7.47
C SER A 54 -2.26 -10.34 -8.41
N LEU A 55 -1.81 -10.66 -9.62
CA LEU A 55 -1.56 -9.70 -10.69
C LEU A 55 -2.83 -8.94 -11.07
N GLU A 56 -3.94 -9.65 -11.24
CA GLU A 56 -5.23 -9.03 -11.55
C GLU A 56 -5.69 -8.10 -10.42
N ILE A 57 -5.56 -8.52 -9.16
CA ILE A 57 -5.81 -7.65 -8.00
C ILE A 57 -4.96 -6.37 -8.07
N ALA A 58 -3.66 -6.50 -8.32
CA ALA A 58 -2.74 -5.36 -8.37
C ALA A 58 -3.13 -4.37 -9.48
N ARG A 59 -3.46 -4.87 -10.68
CA ARG A 59 -3.88 -4.05 -11.83
C ARG A 59 -5.18 -3.31 -11.54
N ARG A 60 -6.22 -4.01 -11.08
CA ARG A 60 -7.53 -3.40 -10.78
C ARG A 60 -7.46 -2.40 -9.63
N ALA A 61 -6.71 -2.71 -8.58
CA ALA A 61 -6.48 -1.77 -7.48
C ALA A 61 -5.73 -0.52 -7.96
N ARG A 62 -4.70 -0.68 -8.81
CA ARG A 62 -3.96 0.44 -9.39
C ARG A 62 -4.85 1.34 -10.24
N GLU A 63 -5.75 0.79 -11.03
CA GLU A 63 -6.75 1.55 -11.81
C GLU A 63 -7.67 2.37 -10.90
N VAL A 64 -8.22 1.75 -9.86
CA VAL A 64 -9.10 2.43 -8.89
C VAL A 64 -8.39 3.59 -8.21
N LEU A 65 -7.16 3.36 -7.72
CA LEU A 65 -6.36 4.40 -7.08
C LEU A 65 -5.97 5.52 -8.06
N ALA A 66 -5.68 5.19 -9.32
CA ALA A 66 -5.33 6.19 -10.33
C ALA A 66 -6.50 7.10 -10.72
N ALA A 67 -7.74 6.62 -10.56
CA ALA A 67 -8.96 7.36 -10.88
C ALA A 67 -9.28 8.47 -9.85
N VAL A 68 -8.78 8.38 -8.61
CA VAL A 68 -8.99 9.40 -7.57
C VAL A 68 -8.13 10.63 -7.87
N PRO A 69 -8.68 11.86 -7.96
CA PRO A 69 -7.90 13.09 -8.17
C PRO A 69 -6.79 13.30 -7.11
N GLU A 70 -5.70 13.96 -7.49
CA GLU A 70 -4.55 14.21 -6.59
C GLU A 70 -4.97 14.99 -5.33
N ASP A 71 -5.78 16.03 -5.51
CA ASP A 71 -6.31 16.89 -4.44
C ASP A 71 -7.39 16.21 -3.58
N ALA A 72 -7.84 15.03 -3.98
CA ALA A 72 -8.82 14.21 -3.26
C ALA A 72 -8.22 12.88 -2.77
N PHE A 73 -6.89 12.70 -2.83
CA PHE A 73 -6.22 11.44 -2.46
C PHE A 73 -6.11 11.25 -0.94
N THR A 74 -7.26 11.22 -0.27
CA THR A 74 -7.39 11.07 1.19
C THR A 74 -7.94 9.71 1.56
N ALA A 75 -7.72 9.25 2.79
CA ALA A 75 -8.18 7.94 3.25
C ALA A 75 -9.70 7.76 3.08
N GLU A 76 -10.47 8.79 3.40
CA GLU A 76 -11.93 8.84 3.25
C GLU A 76 -12.39 8.62 1.80
N ASN A 77 -11.67 9.18 0.83
CA ASN A 77 -12.01 9.06 -0.59
C ASN A 77 -11.46 7.78 -1.24
N LEU A 78 -10.42 7.18 -0.65
CA LEU A 78 -9.79 5.96 -1.16
C LEU A 78 -10.52 4.70 -0.72
N GLU A 79 -11.04 4.66 0.50
CA GLU A 79 -11.64 3.44 1.06
C GLU A 79 -12.90 2.96 0.31
N PRO A 80 -13.92 3.80 0.05
CA PRO A 80 -15.16 3.36 -0.59
C PRO A 80 -14.96 2.68 -1.96
N PRO A 81 -14.21 3.25 -2.93
CA PRO A 81 -14.04 2.59 -4.22
C PRO A 81 -13.18 1.33 -4.12
N MET A 82 -12.21 1.29 -3.20
CA MET A 82 -11.43 0.08 -2.93
C MET A 82 -12.27 -1.04 -2.28
N ARG A 83 -13.26 -0.68 -1.44
CA ARG A 83 -14.25 -1.63 -0.89
C ARG A 83 -15.16 -2.16 -1.99
N ALA A 84 -15.63 -1.30 -2.89
CA ALA A 84 -16.43 -1.72 -4.04
C ALA A 84 -15.65 -2.71 -4.93
N LEU A 85 -14.35 -2.48 -5.14
CA LEU A 85 -13.49 -3.43 -5.88
C LEU A 85 -13.42 -4.81 -5.18
N VAL A 86 -13.33 -4.85 -3.85
CA VAL A 86 -13.33 -6.11 -3.10
C VAL A 86 -14.60 -6.91 -3.38
N GLU A 87 -15.75 -6.24 -3.37
CA GLU A 87 -17.05 -6.83 -3.66
C GLU A 87 -17.16 -7.29 -5.12
N GLU A 88 -16.75 -6.45 -6.08
CA GLU A 88 -16.74 -6.75 -7.52
C GLU A 88 -15.92 -8.00 -7.84
N MET A 89 -14.74 -8.13 -7.24
CA MET A 89 -13.85 -9.28 -7.45
C MET A 89 -14.33 -10.55 -6.70
N GLY A 90 -15.34 -10.44 -5.82
CA GLY A 90 -15.79 -11.55 -4.98
C GLY A 90 -14.70 -12.06 -4.00
N LEU A 91 -13.77 -11.19 -3.62
CA LEU A 91 -12.62 -11.53 -2.78
C LEU A 91 -12.79 -11.01 -1.35
N LYS A 92 -11.91 -11.44 -0.46
CA LYS A 92 -11.84 -10.87 0.89
C LYS A 92 -11.01 -9.60 0.89
N ALA A 93 -11.41 -8.63 1.71
CA ALA A 93 -10.65 -7.39 1.89
C ALA A 93 -9.15 -7.65 2.19
N GLY A 94 -8.83 -8.64 3.02
CA GLY A 94 -7.45 -8.99 3.33
C GLY A 94 -6.63 -9.56 2.15
N GLN A 95 -7.29 -10.07 1.10
CA GLN A 95 -6.61 -10.48 -0.13
C GLN A 95 -6.28 -9.25 -0.98
N VAL A 96 -7.27 -8.39 -1.25
CA VAL A 96 -7.08 -7.18 -2.08
C VAL A 96 -6.17 -6.17 -1.39
N PHE A 97 -6.52 -5.76 -0.17
CA PHE A 97 -5.77 -4.75 0.59
C PHE A 97 -4.40 -5.27 1.03
N GLY A 98 -4.23 -6.59 1.15
CA GLY A 98 -2.94 -7.22 1.41
C GLY A 98 -1.96 -6.99 0.27
N VAL A 99 -2.40 -7.19 -0.97
CA VAL A 99 -1.58 -6.95 -2.18
C VAL A 99 -1.18 -5.48 -2.27
N VAL A 100 -2.15 -4.56 -2.14
CA VAL A 100 -1.88 -3.11 -2.19
C VAL A 100 -0.92 -2.69 -1.09
N ARG A 101 -1.10 -3.19 0.13
CA ARG A 101 -0.19 -2.91 1.25
C ARG A 101 1.23 -3.30 0.89
N VAL A 102 1.46 -4.55 0.49
CA VAL A 102 2.82 -5.03 0.19
C VAL A 102 3.42 -4.28 -0.99
N ALA A 103 2.63 -3.99 -2.02
CA ALA A 103 3.07 -3.22 -3.18
C ALA A 103 3.54 -1.81 -2.79
N VAL A 104 2.81 -1.11 -1.91
CA VAL A 104 3.12 0.28 -1.56
C VAL A 104 4.12 0.40 -0.41
N THR A 105 4.14 -0.51 0.55
CA THR A 105 5.01 -0.39 1.74
C THR A 105 6.23 -1.30 1.69
N GLY A 106 6.22 -2.33 0.83
CA GLY A 106 7.20 -3.41 0.84
C GLY A 106 7.04 -4.36 2.03
N GLN A 107 5.92 -4.29 2.78
CA GLN A 107 5.74 -5.00 4.04
C GLN A 107 4.32 -5.57 4.19
N ARG A 108 4.19 -6.73 4.83
CA ARG A 108 2.87 -7.36 5.10
C ARG A 108 2.09 -6.70 6.24
N VAL A 109 2.80 -6.06 7.16
CA VAL A 109 2.25 -5.36 8.31
C VAL A 109 2.67 -3.90 8.20
N SER A 110 1.70 -3.00 8.29
CA SER A 110 1.89 -1.56 8.17
C SER A 110 0.88 -0.84 9.06
N PRO A 111 0.93 0.49 9.16
CA PRO A 111 -0.17 1.27 9.67
C PRO A 111 -1.46 1.08 8.83
N PRO A 112 -2.59 1.66 9.26
CA PRO A 112 -3.85 1.64 8.50
C PRO A 112 -3.62 1.98 7.03
N LEU A 113 -4.18 1.17 6.13
CA LEU A 113 -3.78 1.19 4.71
C LEU A 113 -4.10 2.54 4.06
N PHE A 114 -5.31 3.04 4.22
CA PHE A 114 -5.77 4.22 3.48
C PHE A 114 -5.07 5.50 3.95
N GLU A 115 -4.84 5.65 5.25
CA GLU A 115 -4.03 6.70 5.84
C GLU A 115 -2.57 6.58 5.40
N THR A 116 -2.07 5.36 5.23
CA THR A 116 -0.73 5.12 4.64
C THR A 116 -0.68 5.60 3.19
N LEU A 117 -1.70 5.29 2.39
CA LEU A 117 -1.75 5.74 0.98
C LEU A 117 -1.83 7.27 0.89
N GLU A 118 -2.67 7.91 1.71
CA GLU A 118 -2.79 9.37 1.78
C GLU A 118 -1.44 10.04 2.07
N ILE A 119 -0.68 9.55 3.06
CA ILE A 119 0.62 10.12 3.40
C ILE A 119 1.69 9.82 2.33
N VAL A 120 1.67 8.63 1.72
CA VAL A 120 2.58 8.29 0.62
C VAL A 120 2.31 9.17 -0.61
N GLY A 121 1.05 9.55 -0.83
CA GLY A 121 0.61 10.36 -1.95
C GLY A 121 0.41 9.56 -3.24
N LYS A 122 -0.46 10.07 -4.11
CA LYS A 122 -0.93 9.35 -5.30
C LYS A 122 0.22 8.97 -6.23
N ALA A 123 1.06 9.92 -6.62
CA ALA A 123 2.13 9.67 -7.60
C ALA A 123 3.02 8.50 -7.19
N LYS A 124 3.48 8.49 -5.94
CA LYS A 124 4.34 7.45 -5.38
C LYS A 124 3.59 6.13 -5.17
N THR A 125 2.33 6.17 -4.75
CA THR A 125 1.48 4.97 -4.69
C THR A 125 1.38 4.29 -6.06
N ILE A 126 1.08 5.05 -7.12
CA ILE A 126 0.93 4.49 -8.47
C ILE A 126 2.25 3.92 -8.98
N GLU A 127 3.37 4.62 -8.81
CA GLU A 127 4.68 4.12 -9.23
C GLU A 127 5.05 2.80 -8.53
N ARG A 128 4.79 2.71 -7.22
CA ARG A 128 5.06 1.48 -6.45
C ARG A 128 4.13 0.33 -6.84
N MET A 129 2.86 0.62 -7.14
CA MET A 129 1.92 -0.36 -7.69
C MET A 129 2.38 -0.87 -9.06
N ASP A 130 2.84 0.00 -9.94
CA ASP A 130 3.35 -0.37 -11.27
C ASP A 130 4.56 -1.31 -11.15
N LYS A 131 5.49 -1.02 -10.24
CA LYS A 131 6.62 -1.94 -9.95
C LYS A 131 6.18 -3.29 -9.42
N ALA A 132 5.18 -3.33 -8.54
CA ALA A 132 4.63 -4.59 -8.03
C ALA A 132 3.94 -5.41 -9.13
N ILE A 133 3.26 -4.75 -10.07
CA ILE A 133 2.66 -5.38 -11.26
C ILE A 133 3.78 -6.01 -12.11
N GLU A 134 4.86 -5.28 -12.41
CA GLU A 134 6.00 -5.82 -13.17
C GLU A 134 6.66 -7.04 -12.47
N MET A 135 6.71 -7.04 -11.14
CA MET A 135 7.22 -8.19 -10.38
C MET A 135 6.30 -9.40 -10.54
N LEU A 136 4.98 -9.21 -10.42
CA LEU A 136 3.97 -10.26 -10.56
C LEU A 136 3.91 -10.81 -11.99
N GLU A 137 4.04 -9.97 -13.01
CA GLU A 137 4.09 -10.40 -14.42
C GLU A 137 5.21 -11.40 -14.70
N LYS A 138 6.34 -11.30 -14.00
CA LYS A 138 7.47 -12.24 -14.13
C LYS A 138 7.22 -13.59 -13.44
N MET A 139 6.15 -13.69 -12.65
CA MET A 139 5.78 -14.90 -11.91
C MET A 139 4.64 -15.70 -12.56
N VAL A 140 4.02 -15.15 -13.62
CA VAL A 140 2.89 -15.77 -14.34
C VAL A 140 3.40 -16.54 -15.56
#